data_AF-A0A0M4CMQ1-F1
#
_entry.id   AF-A0A0M4CMQ1-F1
#
_cell.length_a   1.000
_cell.length_b   1.000
_cell.length_c   1.000
_cell.angle_alpha   90.00
_cell.angle_beta   90.00
_cell.angle_gamma   90.00
#
_symmetry.space_group_name_H-M   'P 1'
#
loop_
_entity.id
_entity.type
_entity.pdbx_description
1 polymer ?
#
loop_
_entity_poly.entity_id
_entity_poly.type
_entity_poly.pdbx_seq_one_letter_code
_entity_poly.pdbx_strand_id
1 'polypeptide(L)'
;MSILHTPGPWSYRPDSYDDWGIVRAPVTEQGRLLGGIICQARDPEACDEVTLAAHREAKTDPWEANARLIAAAPELLAAANEAFDFLGGIDGASEIRSTLLASISKATPNTPDMEKSK
;
A
#
# COMPACT_ATOMS: atom_id res chain seq x y z
N MET A 1 -18.68 2.18 16.25
CA MET A 1 -17.22 2.05 16.06
C MET A 1 -16.78 3.18 15.13
N SER A 2 -15.74 3.92 15.48
CA SER A 2 -15.13 4.92 14.58
C SER A 2 -14.16 4.22 13.64
N ILE A 3 -14.27 4.50 12.34
CA ILE A 3 -13.29 4.04 11.35
C ILE A 3 -12.03 4.90 11.51
N LEU A 4 -10.93 4.29 11.97
CA LEU A 4 -9.64 5.00 12.18
C LEU A 4 -8.79 5.05 10.90
N HIS A 5 -8.97 4.10 10.00
CA HIS A 5 -8.29 4.02 8.71
C HIS A 5 -9.20 3.30 7.71
N THR A 6 -8.91 3.44 6.41
CA THR A 6 -9.64 2.72 5.37
C THR A 6 -9.45 1.20 5.56
N PRO A 7 -10.53 0.40 5.69
CA PRO A 7 -10.41 -1.04 5.83
C PRO A 7 -9.96 -1.68 4.51
N GLY A 8 -9.21 -2.78 4.60
CA GLY A 8 -8.95 -3.69 3.50
C GLY A 8 -10.14 -4.65 3.25
N PRO A 9 -10.01 -5.58 2.29
CA PRO A 9 -8.85 -5.78 1.42
C PRO A 9 -8.76 -4.71 0.32
N TRP A 10 -7.55 -4.39 -0.13
CA TRP A 10 -7.32 -3.54 -1.31
C TRP A 10 -6.81 -4.37 -2.48
N SER A 11 -6.89 -3.82 -3.69
CA SER A 11 -6.45 -4.51 -4.90
C SER A 11 -5.77 -3.56 -5.85
N TYR A 12 -4.63 -3.99 -6.40
CA TYR A 12 -3.96 -3.31 -7.50
C TYR A 12 -4.72 -3.59 -8.80
N ARG A 13 -5.21 -2.52 -9.43
CA ARG A 13 -5.83 -2.51 -10.75
C ARG A 13 -6.88 -3.62 -10.99
N PRO A 14 -7.89 -3.79 -10.12
CA PRO A 14 -8.89 -4.84 -10.27
C PRO A 14 -9.83 -4.62 -11.48
N ASP A 15 -9.88 -3.40 -12.03
CA ASP A 15 -10.68 -3.08 -13.21
C ASP A 15 -9.82 -2.90 -14.46
N SER A 16 -10.35 -3.33 -15.61
CA SER A 16 -9.61 -3.26 -16.88
C SER A 16 -9.35 -1.83 -17.37
N TYR A 17 -10.16 -0.87 -16.94
CA TYR A 17 -10.02 0.56 -17.27
C TYR A 17 -9.15 1.32 -16.27
N ASP A 18 -8.67 0.67 -15.21
CA ASP A 18 -7.73 1.30 -14.31
C ASP A 18 -6.42 1.61 -15.04
N ASP A 19 -5.93 2.82 -14.83
CA ASP A 19 -4.59 3.22 -15.22
C ASP A 19 -3.54 2.55 -14.33
N TRP A 20 -2.29 2.63 -14.75
CA TRP A 20 -1.14 2.14 -14.02
C TRP A 20 -0.98 2.81 -12.65
N GLY A 21 -0.56 2.00 -11.67
CA GLY A 21 -0.37 2.40 -10.28
C GLY A 21 -1.65 2.52 -9.44
N ILE A 22 -2.83 2.23 -9.97
CA ILE A 22 -4.10 2.37 -9.24
C ILE A 22 -4.30 1.24 -8.22
N VAL A 23 -4.62 1.63 -6.98
CA VAL A 23 -5.05 0.73 -5.91
C VAL A 23 -6.48 1.08 -5.50
N ARG A 24 -7.36 0.09 -5.40
CA ARG A 24 -8.78 0.27 -5.06
C ARG A 24 -9.21 -0.52 -3.84
N ALA A 25 -10.22 -0.01 -3.17
CA ALA A 25 -11.02 -0.71 -2.19
C ALA A 25 -11.84 -1.81 -2.89
N PRO A 26 -12.38 -2.79 -2.15
CA PRO A 26 -13.21 -3.82 -2.75
C PRO A 26 -14.53 -3.21 -3.23
N VAL A 27 -15.09 -3.77 -4.29
CA VAL A 27 -16.43 -3.39 -4.76
C VAL A 27 -17.45 -3.85 -3.71
N THR A 28 -18.23 -2.93 -3.16
CA THR A 28 -19.41 -3.26 -2.35
C THR A 28 -20.67 -3.09 -3.18
N GLU A 29 -21.73 -3.85 -2.89
CA GLU A 29 -23.03 -3.74 -3.58
C GLU A 29 -23.62 -2.31 -3.57
N GLN A 30 -23.15 -1.46 -2.66
CA GLN A 30 -23.62 -0.08 -2.46
C GLN A 30 -22.82 0.97 -3.25
N GLY A 31 -21.70 0.62 -3.88
CA GLY A 31 -20.83 1.54 -4.62
C GLY A 31 -20.99 1.37 -6.12
N ARG A 32 -21.31 2.45 -6.83
CA ARG A 32 -21.44 2.51 -8.30
C ARG A 32 -20.25 1.84 -8.99
N LEU A 33 -20.47 0.61 -9.46
CA LEU A 33 -19.70 -0.16 -10.45
C LEU A 33 -18.23 -0.49 -10.13
N LEU A 34 -17.50 0.30 -9.33
CA LEU A 34 -16.08 0.10 -9.01
C LEU A 34 -15.80 0.53 -7.57
N GLY A 35 -14.96 -0.21 -6.85
CA GLY A 35 -14.51 0.17 -5.51
C GLY A 35 -13.76 1.50 -5.54
N GLY A 36 -13.83 2.26 -4.43
CA GLY A 36 -13.18 3.56 -4.33
C GLY A 36 -11.67 3.48 -4.56
N ILE A 37 -11.08 4.51 -5.18
CA ILE A 37 -9.61 4.61 -5.34
C ILE A 37 -9.00 4.89 -3.97
N ILE A 38 -8.08 4.03 -3.53
CA ILE A 38 -7.28 4.19 -2.31
C ILE A 38 -6.07 5.07 -2.59
N CYS A 39 -5.34 4.77 -3.66
CA CYS A 39 -4.21 5.58 -4.11
C CYS A 39 -3.96 5.43 -5.61
N GLN A 40 -3.18 6.37 -6.14
CA GLN A 40 -2.49 6.24 -7.41
C GLN A 40 -0.99 6.31 -7.12
N ALA A 41 -0.30 5.18 -7.14
CA ALA A 41 1.11 5.03 -6.76
C ALA A 41 2.07 5.42 -7.90
N ARG A 42 1.75 6.50 -8.62
CA ARG A 42 2.43 6.92 -9.85
C ARG A 42 3.24 8.18 -9.62
N ASP A 43 4.48 8.17 -10.09
CA ASP A 43 5.32 9.36 -10.27
C ASP A 43 5.77 9.42 -11.74
N PRO A 44 5.08 10.19 -12.59
CA PRO A 44 5.44 10.32 -14.00
C PRO A 44 6.72 11.14 -14.20
N GLU A 45 7.06 12.04 -13.28
CA GLU A 45 8.22 12.94 -13.43
C GLU A 45 9.54 12.22 -13.11
N ALA A 46 9.48 11.20 -12.24
CA ALA A 46 10.60 10.32 -11.94
C ALA A 46 10.94 9.30 -13.05
N CYS A 47 10.10 9.17 -14.09
CA CYS A 47 10.30 8.24 -15.19
C CYS A 47 10.44 9.02 -16.51
N ASP A 48 11.63 8.98 -17.12
CA ASP A 48 11.85 9.67 -18.39
C ASP A 48 10.96 9.11 -19.52
N GLU A 49 10.68 9.93 -20.52
CA GLU A 49 9.76 9.55 -21.61
C GLU A 49 10.24 8.33 -22.42
N VAL A 50 11.55 8.08 -22.51
CA VAL A 50 12.07 6.92 -23.26
C VAL A 50 11.77 5.64 -22.48
N THR A 51 12.06 5.64 -21.17
CA THR A 51 11.72 4.54 -20.27
C THR A 51 10.22 4.30 -20.22
N LEU A 52 9.42 5.36 -20.09
CA LEU A 52 7.97 5.25 -20.07
C LEU A 52 7.39 4.76 -21.41
N ALA A 53 7.96 5.16 -22.54
CA ALA A 53 7.59 4.64 -23.86
C ALA A 53 7.89 3.14 -24.00
N ALA A 54 9.05 2.67 -23.52
CA ALA A 54 9.39 1.25 -23.52
C ALA A 54 8.38 0.43 -22.69
N HIS A 55 7.99 0.93 -21.52
CA HIS A 55 6.94 0.31 -20.71
C HIS A 55 5.58 0.27 -21.42
N ARG A 56 5.19 1.36 -22.11
CA ARG A 56 3.95 1.45 -22.91
C ARG A 56 3.94 0.41 -24.04
N GLU A 57 5.04 0.26 -24.76
CA GLU A 57 5.19 -0.74 -25.81
C GLU A 57 5.12 -2.17 -25.26
N ALA A 58 5.80 -2.44 -24.14
CA ALA A 58 5.81 -3.73 -23.47
C ALA A 58 4.52 -4.03 -22.68
N LYS A 59 3.62 -3.05 -22.52
CA LYS A 59 2.40 -3.12 -21.68
C LYS A 59 2.67 -3.50 -20.22
N THR A 60 3.80 -3.04 -19.69
CA THR A 60 4.22 -3.27 -18.30
C THR A 60 4.06 -1.99 -17.50
N ASP A 61 3.55 -2.08 -16.27
CA ASP A 61 3.39 -0.91 -15.38
C ASP A 61 4.68 -0.66 -14.59
N PRO A 62 5.37 0.49 -14.79
CA PRO A 62 6.60 0.82 -14.05
C PRO A 62 6.36 1.04 -12.54
N TRP A 63 5.12 1.31 -12.12
CA TRP A 63 4.74 1.61 -10.75
C TRP A 63 4.07 0.43 -10.02
N GLU A 64 3.95 -0.73 -10.68
CA GLU A 64 3.26 -1.91 -10.17
C GLU A 64 3.79 -2.37 -8.80
N ALA A 65 5.11 -2.35 -8.60
CA ALA A 65 5.71 -2.80 -7.35
C ALA A 65 5.23 -1.97 -6.15
N ASN A 66 5.18 -0.65 -6.29
CA ASN A 66 4.70 0.26 -5.24
C ASN A 66 3.19 0.06 -5.01
N ALA A 67 2.41 -0.05 -6.08
CA ALA A 67 0.98 -0.25 -5.98
C ALA A 67 0.62 -1.59 -5.30
N ARG A 68 1.34 -2.67 -5.61
CA ARG A 68 1.17 -3.97 -4.96
C ARG A 68 1.55 -3.93 -3.48
N LEU A 69 2.64 -3.24 -3.12
CA LEU A 69 3.02 -3.06 -1.73
C LEU A 69 1.92 -2.33 -0.94
N ILE A 70 1.38 -1.25 -1.50
CA ILE A 70 0.29 -0.50 -0.88
C ILE A 70 -0.96 -1.37 -0.76
N ALA A 71 -1.33 -2.11 -1.81
CA ALA A 71 -2.49 -3.00 -1.80
C ALA A 71 -2.41 -4.08 -0.71
N ALA A 72 -1.21 -4.56 -0.39
CA ALA A 72 -0.97 -5.54 0.67
C ALA A 72 -0.87 -4.94 2.08
N ALA A 73 -0.84 -3.61 2.21
CA ALA A 73 -0.61 -2.94 3.50
C ALA A 73 -1.60 -3.31 4.62
N PRO A 74 -2.92 -3.53 4.37
CA PRO A 74 -3.84 -3.90 5.43
C PRO A 74 -3.48 -5.22 6.14
N GLU A 75 -2.91 -6.18 5.41
CA GLU A 75 -2.56 -7.50 5.93
C GLU A 75 -1.06 -7.65 6.24
N LEU A 76 -0.20 -6.74 5.74
CA LEU A 76 1.26 -6.87 5.79
C LEU A 76 1.82 -6.99 7.22
N LEU A 77 1.31 -6.20 8.17
CA LEU A 77 1.79 -6.23 9.55
C LEU A 77 1.47 -7.57 10.23
N ALA A 78 0.29 -8.15 9.98
CA ALA A 78 -0.10 -9.44 10.52
C ALA A 78 0.79 -10.55 9.96
N ALA A 79 0.92 -10.62 8.63
CA ALA A 79 1.78 -11.59 7.96
C ALA A 79 3.24 -11.51 8.40
N ALA A 80 3.75 -10.29 8.60
CA ALA A 80 5.12 -10.11 9.09
C ALA A 80 5.31 -10.61 10.52
N ASN A 81 4.35 -10.35 11.42
CA ASN A 81 4.43 -10.87 12.79
C ASN A 81 4.40 -12.41 12.81
N GLU A 82 3.51 -13.03 12.03
CA GLU A 82 3.46 -14.49 11.90
C GLU A 82 4.78 -15.08 11.39
N ALA A 83 5.40 -14.41 10.40
CA ALA A 83 6.71 -14.83 9.90
C ALA A 83 7.80 -14.73 10.99
N PHE A 84 7.81 -13.68 11.82
CA PHE A 84 8.77 -13.57 12.92
C PHE A 84 8.54 -14.61 14.02
N ASP A 85 7.28 -14.90 14.36
CA ASP A 85 6.96 -15.92 15.35
C ASP A 85 7.42 -17.30 14.87
N PHE A 86 7.28 -17.60 13.58
CA PHE A 86 7.84 -18.82 12.96
C PHE A 86 9.38 -18.84 12.99
N LEU A 87 10.03 -17.70 12.74
CA LEU A 87 11.49 -17.57 12.68
C LEU A 87 12.16 -17.37 14.04
N GLY A 88 11.42 -17.35 15.15
CA GLY A 88 11.87 -16.98 16.50
C GLY A 88 13.02 -17.80 17.12
N GLY A 89 13.59 -18.75 16.39
CA GLY A 89 14.80 -19.49 16.76
C GLY A 89 16.08 -19.05 16.03
N ILE A 90 16.05 -17.97 15.23
CA ILE A 90 17.20 -17.50 14.44
C ILE A 90 17.79 -16.22 15.05
N ASP A 91 19.11 -16.22 15.27
CA ASP A 91 19.87 -15.04 15.69
C ASP A 91 19.62 -13.87 14.72
N GLY A 92 19.29 -12.69 15.24
CA GLY A 92 19.02 -11.48 14.44
C GLY A 92 17.55 -11.24 14.06
N ALA A 93 16.64 -12.19 14.35
CA ALA A 93 15.21 -12.02 14.06
C ALA A 93 14.59 -10.83 14.83
N SER A 94 15.06 -10.55 16.05
CA SER A 94 14.66 -9.41 16.87
C SER A 94 14.99 -8.06 16.22
N GLU A 95 16.21 -7.89 15.70
CA GLU A 95 16.66 -6.67 15.06
C GLU A 95 15.93 -6.41 13.74
N ILE A 96 15.70 -7.46 12.95
CA ILE A 96 14.92 -7.37 11.70
C ILE A 96 13.47 -6.96 12.02
N ARG A 97 12.85 -7.56 13.04
CA ARG A 97 11.50 -7.20 13.49
C ARG A 97 11.41 -5.75 13.95
N SER A 98 12.38 -5.30 14.75
CA SER A 98 12.46 -3.91 15.21
C SER A 98 12.57 -2.94 14.02
N THR A 99 13.41 -3.27 13.04
CA THR A 99 13.60 -2.46 11.82
C THR A 99 12.34 -2.37 10.98
N LEU A 100 11.60 -3.48 10.84
CA LEU A 100 10.31 -3.48 10.15
C LEU A 100 9.30 -2.61 10.86
N LEU A 101 9.13 -2.77 12.18
CA LEU A 101 8.18 -1.97 12.96
C LEU A 101 8.52 -0.48 12.92
N ALA A 102 9.80 -0.13 12.96
CA ALA A 102 10.25 1.26 12.80
C ALA A 102 9.91 1.83 11.42
N SER A 103 10.05 1.01 10.36
CA SER A 103 9.70 1.41 9.00
C SER A 103 8.19 1.61 8.81
N ILE A 104 7.37 0.72 9.38
CA ILE A 104 5.91 0.85 9.38
C ILE A 104 5.47 2.07 10.19
N SER A 105 6.08 2.31 11.35
CA SER A 105 5.72 3.44 12.23
C SER A 105 5.88 4.80 11.53
N LYS A 106 6.88 4.93 10.64
CA LYS A 106 7.08 6.15 9.82
C LYS A 106 5.93 6.41 8.84
N ALA A 107 5.17 5.39 8.45
CA ALA A 107 4.04 5.51 7.53
C ALA A 107 2.73 5.95 8.23
N THR A 108 2.69 5.90 9.57
CA THR A 108 1.57 6.42 10.37
C THR A 108 1.77 7.92 10.60
N PRO A 109 0.77 8.79 10.36
CA PRO A 109 0.91 10.20 10.70
C PRO A 109 1.12 10.33 12.22
N ASN A 110 2.12 11.11 12.63
CA ASN A 110 2.15 11.68 13.98
C ASN A 110 0.86 12.49 14.09
N THR A 111 -0.11 12.01 14.87
CA THR A 111 -1.30 12.81 15.20
C THR A 111 -0.77 14.10 15.83
N PRO A 112 -0.96 15.29 15.22
CA PRO A 112 -0.69 16.52 15.95
C PRO A 112 -1.67 16.53 17.11
N ASP A 113 -1.17 16.72 18.33
CA ASP A 113 -2.03 16.97 19.48
C ASP A 113 -3.01 18.08 19.08
N MET A 114 -4.29 17.74 19.03
CA MET A 114 -5.33 18.75 18.98
C MET A 114 -5.35 19.44 20.35
N GLU A 115 -4.40 20.36 20.54
CA GLU A 115 -4.49 21.34 21.58
C GLU A 115 -5.82 22.07 21.39
N LYS A 116 -6.63 21.95 22.44
CA LYS A 116 -7.94 22.59 22.57
C LYS A 116 -7.77 24.09 22.36
N SER A 117 -8.07 24.58 21.15
CA SER A 117 -8.40 25.99 20.98
C SER A 117 -9.71 26.27 21.71
N LYS A 118 -9.56 27.13 22.71
CA LYS A 118 -10.58 27.68 23.60
C LYS A 118 -11.69 28.42 22.87
#